data_AF-A0A1P9X1V8-F1
#
_entry.id   AF-A0A1P9X1V8-F1
#
_cell.length_a   1.000
_cell.length_b   1.000
_cell.length_c   1.000
_cell.angle_alpha   90.00
_cell.angle_beta   90.00
_cell.angle_gamma   90.00
#
_symmetry.space_group_name_H-M   'P 1'
#
loop_
_entity.id
_entity.type
_entity.pdbx_description
1 polymer ?
#
loop_
_entity_poly.entity_id
_entity_poly.type
_entity_poly.pdbx_seq_one_letter_code
_entity_poly.pdbx_strand_id
1 'polypeptide(L)'
;MNAKQYLFMLWLIGSWSGGWAQTAPASLSALPKKEADEIRFLAKKKIEKGLADLLNTLTFEDIGEFERDALIKNSFLPNANQVFFSDEVILEDDIEPEHKNHENVVDVPVEKYLRNVDLFYAKTAEPSISFGNVVVSPVQIGDGFPYVKVFFTSNFKSKHAKLDQPYQSTSRVAELRAEKENGKWQVYIIRLAFLRPGEGLAKLGKPTGVKNRKTTVADSAKTEPLKAVEPVAIKDPQPKLPDAVPQLSVPAAQTTAIAETQKSAAKKTRKKVEDKAVVAPDLQKTLTAEQQQRARRYRTQGWLSLVGGIAGLAGSYLTYSKIQADYQTYMSKVDALNADYDVWREVARQPTGGRMAPLPLAGYGRPGIYAAYGAGAVGVGLTVNGVLRLMKAGRVKRAK
;
A
#
# COMPACT_ATOMS: atom_id res chain seq x y z
N MET A 1 53.45 -20.39 -53.43
CA MET A 1 53.53 -20.02 -51.99
C MET A 1 52.57 -20.91 -51.23
N ASN A 2 53.08 -21.68 -50.27
CA ASN A 2 52.49 -22.92 -49.78
C ASN A 2 51.67 -22.77 -48.50
N ALA A 3 50.50 -23.43 -48.49
CA ALA A 3 49.56 -23.55 -47.40
C ALA A 3 50.05 -24.52 -46.31
N LYS A 4 51.02 -24.08 -45.50
CA LYS A 4 51.49 -24.82 -44.32
C LYS A 4 51.80 -23.85 -43.18
N GLN A 5 50.81 -23.35 -42.43
CA GLN A 5 51.09 -22.65 -41.16
C GLN A 5 49.95 -22.39 -40.16
N TYR A 6 48.82 -23.12 -40.19
CA TYR A 6 47.79 -22.94 -39.14
C TYR A 6 47.16 -24.26 -38.67
N LEU A 7 47.98 -25.19 -38.17
CA LEU A 7 47.46 -26.39 -37.51
C LEU A 7 48.29 -26.80 -36.28
N PHE A 8 48.62 -25.85 -35.40
CA PHE A 8 49.23 -26.17 -34.10
C PHE A 8 48.92 -25.10 -33.05
N MET A 9 47.65 -24.97 -32.67
CA MET A 9 47.22 -24.35 -31.40
C MET A 9 45.88 -24.95 -30.98
N LEU A 10 45.92 -26.23 -30.65
CA LEU A 10 44.79 -26.97 -30.13
C LEU A 10 45.34 -27.88 -29.04
N TRP A 11 45.66 -27.31 -27.87
CA TRP A 11 45.87 -28.03 -26.61
C TRP A 11 46.17 -27.01 -25.50
N LEU A 12 45.15 -26.63 -24.72
CA LEU A 12 45.16 -26.13 -23.32
C LEU A 12 43.88 -25.32 -23.03
N ILE A 13 42.72 -25.95 -23.18
CA ILE A 13 41.57 -25.58 -22.35
C ILE A 13 41.56 -26.59 -21.22
N GLY A 14 42.33 -26.28 -20.17
CA GLY A 14 42.24 -27.00 -18.91
C GLY A 14 40.82 -26.86 -18.40
N SER A 15 40.09 -27.98 -18.44
CA SER A 15 38.82 -28.15 -17.77
C SER A 15 39.04 -28.01 -16.26
N TRP A 16 38.97 -26.78 -15.76
CA TRP A 16 38.63 -26.49 -14.37
C TRP A 16 37.17 -26.93 -14.17
N SER A 17 36.97 -28.24 -14.06
CA SER A 17 35.82 -28.81 -13.38
C SER A 17 36.00 -28.50 -11.90
N GLY A 18 35.75 -27.24 -11.53
CA GLY A 18 35.47 -26.88 -10.15
C GLY A 18 34.29 -27.72 -9.73
N GLY A 19 34.55 -28.77 -8.96
CA GLY A 19 33.52 -29.52 -8.26
C GLY A 19 32.85 -28.57 -7.29
N TRP A 20 31.78 -27.91 -7.74
CA TRP A 20 30.83 -27.30 -6.84
C TRP A 20 30.29 -28.48 -6.03
N ALA A 21 30.81 -28.63 -4.81
CA ALA A 21 30.24 -29.52 -3.82
C ALA A 21 28.77 -29.10 -3.70
N GLN A 22 27.91 -29.89 -4.33
CA GLN A 22 26.48 -29.74 -4.27
C GLN A 22 26.12 -30.12 -2.84
N THR A 23 26.15 -29.14 -1.93
CA THR A 23 25.67 -29.30 -0.57
C THR A 23 24.25 -29.82 -0.72
N ALA A 24 24.02 -31.04 -0.23
CA ALA A 24 22.68 -31.61 -0.18
C ALA A 24 21.76 -30.54 0.43
N PRO A 25 20.62 -30.23 -0.21
CA PRO A 25 19.72 -29.22 0.33
C PRO A 25 19.42 -29.64 1.76
N ALA A 26 19.75 -28.76 2.71
CA ALA A 26 19.50 -29.02 4.12
C ALA A 26 18.05 -29.48 4.23
N SER A 27 17.85 -30.77 4.56
CA SER A 27 16.52 -31.29 4.84
C SER A 27 15.95 -30.35 5.89
N LEU A 28 14.87 -29.65 5.56
CA LEU A 28 14.25 -28.62 6.40
C LEU A 28 14.09 -29.20 7.81
N SER A 29 15.08 -28.91 8.66
CA SER A 29 15.11 -29.37 10.04
C SER A 29 13.87 -28.79 10.69
N ALA A 30 13.10 -29.64 11.37
CA ALA A 30 11.88 -29.24 12.05
C ALA A 30 12.11 -27.91 12.78
N LEU A 31 11.22 -26.94 12.54
CA LEU A 31 11.33 -25.60 13.10
C LEU A 31 11.49 -25.70 14.63
N PRO A 32 12.43 -24.96 15.26
CA PRO A 32 12.57 -24.97 16.71
C PRO A 32 11.23 -24.68 17.39
N LYS A 33 10.90 -25.43 18.45
CA LYS A 33 9.61 -25.31 19.16
C LYS A 33 9.27 -23.87 19.52
N LYS A 34 10.25 -23.11 20.01
CA LYS A 34 10.10 -21.69 20.36
C LYS A 34 9.63 -20.84 19.17
N GLU A 35 10.20 -21.04 17.99
CA GLU A 35 9.82 -20.30 16.78
C GLU A 35 8.42 -20.74 16.30
N ALA A 36 8.10 -22.04 16.41
CA ALA A 36 6.77 -22.54 16.08
C ALA A 36 5.69 -21.94 17.00
N ASP A 37 5.96 -21.84 18.30
CA ASP A 37 5.05 -21.23 19.27
C ASP A 37 4.89 -19.71 19.02
N GLU A 38 5.96 -19.01 18.65
CA GLU A 38 5.91 -17.60 18.26
C GLU A 38 5.04 -17.38 17.02
N ILE A 39 5.22 -18.18 15.95
CA ILE A 39 4.40 -18.10 14.74
C ILE A 39 2.93 -18.35 15.05
N ARG A 40 2.61 -19.34 15.89
CA ARG A 40 1.22 -19.64 16.27
C ARG A 40 0.58 -18.49 17.05
N PHE A 41 1.33 -17.88 17.97
CA PHE A 41 0.88 -16.70 18.70
C PHE A 41 0.60 -15.52 17.76
N LEU A 42 1.53 -15.24 16.84
CA LEU A 42 1.36 -14.17 15.86
C LEU A 42 0.17 -14.43 14.93
N ALA A 43 -0.02 -15.68 14.49
CA ALA A 43 -1.14 -16.06 13.63
C ALA A 43 -2.49 -15.88 14.33
N LYS A 44 -2.60 -16.31 15.60
CA LYS A 44 -3.79 -16.05 16.42
C LYS A 44 -4.10 -14.56 16.49
N LYS A 45 -3.09 -13.75 16.86
CA LYS A 45 -3.22 -12.28 16.97
C LYS A 45 -3.58 -11.63 15.64
N LYS A 46 -3.04 -12.12 14.52
CA LYS A 46 -3.32 -11.60 13.18
C LYS A 46 -4.80 -11.78 12.81
N ILE A 47 -5.44 -12.88 13.21
CA ILE A 47 -6.88 -13.06 13.03
C ILE A 47 -7.67 -12.23 14.04
N GLU A 48 -7.45 -12.45 15.34
CA GLU A 48 -8.26 -11.84 16.42
C GLU A 48 -8.25 -10.31 16.42
N LYS A 49 -7.10 -9.71 16.09
CA LYS A 49 -6.92 -8.25 16.09
C LYS A 49 -6.68 -7.73 14.69
N GLY A 50 -5.67 -8.24 13.99
CA GLY A 50 -5.27 -7.68 12.69
C GLY A 50 -6.41 -7.63 11.66
N LEU A 51 -7.05 -8.77 11.40
CA LEU A 51 -8.17 -8.85 10.46
C LEU A 51 -9.43 -8.20 11.04
N ALA A 52 -9.75 -8.42 12.32
CA ALA A 52 -10.96 -7.86 12.94
C ALA A 52 -10.92 -6.32 12.98
N ASP A 53 -9.80 -5.74 13.38
CA ASP A 53 -9.60 -4.29 13.45
C ASP A 53 -9.67 -3.68 12.04
N LEU A 54 -9.06 -4.32 11.03
CA LEU A 54 -9.17 -3.88 9.64
C LEU A 54 -10.63 -3.80 9.19
N LEU A 55 -11.39 -4.89 9.37
CA LEU A 55 -12.78 -4.93 8.93
C LEU A 55 -13.65 -3.93 9.69
N ASN A 56 -13.52 -3.84 11.02
CA ASN A 56 -14.28 -2.86 11.81
C ASN A 56 -13.94 -1.42 11.45
N THR A 57 -12.67 -1.13 11.15
CA THR A 57 -12.24 0.21 10.72
C THR A 57 -12.89 0.55 9.37
N LEU A 58 -12.88 -0.36 8.39
CA LEU A 58 -13.53 -0.12 7.10
C LEU A 58 -15.05 0.15 7.24
N THR A 59 -15.69 -0.43 8.23
CA THR A 59 -17.13 -0.29 8.48
C THR A 59 -17.48 0.83 9.46
N PHE A 60 -16.51 1.63 9.89
CA PHE A 60 -16.77 2.77 10.77
C PHE A 60 -17.36 3.94 9.96
N GLU A 61 -18.40 4.57 10.50
CA GLU A 61 -19.15 5.60 9.78
C GLU A 61 -18.37 6.90 9.57
N ASP A 62 -17.52 7.27 10.52
CA ASP A 62 -16.78 8.54 10.50
C ASP A 62 -15.52 8.54 9.61
N ILE A 63 -15.19 7.41 8.99
CA ILE A 63 -14.01 7.33 8.13
C ILE A 63 -14.33 7.86 6.73
N GLY A 64 -13.43 8.66 6.16
CA GLY A 64 -13.57 9.15 4.79
C GLY A 64 -13.31 8.08 3.74
N GLU A 65 -13.84 8.26 2.52
CA GLU A 65 -13.58 7.34 1.39
C GLU A 65 -12.08 7.21 1.09
N PHE A 66 -11.35 8.33 1.05
CA PHE A 66 -9.90 8.34 0.83
C PHE A 66 -9.12 7.53 1.88
N GLU A 67 -9.55 7.58 3.15
CA GLU A 67 -8.91 6.83 4.22
C GLU A 67 -9.21 5.33 4.11
N ARG A 68 -10.44 4.96 3.73
CA ARG A 68 -10.79 3.56 3.42
C ARG A 68 -9.97 3.01 2.25
N ASP A 69 -9.82 3.78 1.19
CA ASP A 69 -8.98 3.42 0.04
C ASP A 69 -7.53 3.14 0.46
N ALA A 70 -6.97 4.02 1.29
CA ALA A 70 -5.64 3.84 1.84
C ALA A 70 -5.55 2.59 2.74
N LEU A 71 -6.55 2.34 3.60
CA LEU A 71 -6.62 1.15 4.45
C LEU A 71 -6.67 -0.14 3.62
N ILE A 72 -7.50 -0.18 2.59
CA ILE A 72 -7.60 -1.33 1.67
C ILE A 72 -6.25 -1.59 1.02
N LYS A 73 -5.62 -0.59 0.40
CA LYS A 73 -4.32 -0.76 -0.25
C LYS A 73 -3.21 -1.16 0.73
N ASN A 74 -3.18 -0.54 1.90
CA ASN A 74 -2.21 -0.88 2.94
C ASN A 74 -2.42 -2.27 3.54
N SER A 75 -3.60 -2.88 3.40
CA SER A 75 -3.85 -4.21 3.95
C SER A 75 -3.05 -5.33 3.24
N PHE A 76 -2.59 -5.11 2.00
CA PHE A 76 -1.88 -6.10 1.21
C PHE A 76 -0.57 -5.61 0.55
N LEU A 77 -0.24 -4.32 0.68
CA LEU A 77 1.07 -3.80 0.29
C LEU A 77 2.09 -3.95 1.42
N PRO A 78 3.41 -4.07 1.12
CA PRO A 78 4.44 -4.17 2.15
C PRO A 78 4.47 -2.96 3.10
N ASN A 79 3.98 -3.14 4.34
CA ASN A 79 4.04 -2.16 5.42
C ASN A 79 3.77 -2.81 6.79
N ALA A 80 3.91 -2.04 7.87
CA ALA A 80 3.75 -2.54 9.24
C ALA A 80 2.33 -3.05 9.58
N ASN A 81 1.31 -2.58 8.85
CA ASN A 81 -0.09 -2.93 9.03
C ASN A 81 -0.59 -3.95 8.00
N GLN A 82 0.32 -4.56 7.23
CA GLN A 82 -0.06 -5.57 6.23
C GLN A 82 -0.73 -6.78 6.91
N VAL A 83 -1.90 -7.15 6.40
CA VAL A 83 -2.71 -8.28 6.89
C VAL A 83 -2.61 -9.45 5.91
N PHE A 84 -2.73 -9.16 4.61
CA PHE A 84 -2.67 -10.14 3.54
C PHE A 84 -1.30 -10.12 2.86
N PHE A 85 -0.84 -11.28 2.40
CA PHE A 85 0.49 -11.40 1.79
C PHE A 85 0.62 -10.60 0.49
N SER A 86 -0.43 -10.59 -0.33
CA SER A 86 -0.52 -9.84 -1.58
C SER A 86 -1.98 -9.57 -1.95
N ASP A 87 -2.22 -8.79 -3.00
CA ASP A 87 -3.54 -8.54 -3.60
C ASP A 87 -4.13 -9.78 -4.29
N GLU A 88 -3.27 -10.70 -4.73
CA GLU A 88 -3.65 -11.99 -5.36
C GLU A 88 -4.24 -13.01 -4.37
N VAL A 89 -4.22 -12.72 -3.07
CA VAL A 89 -4.80 -13.62 -2.07
C VAL A 89 -6.30 -13.78 -2.33
N ILE A 90 -6.75 -15.05 -2.33
CA ILE A 90 -8.13 -15.41 -2.62
C ILE A 90 -8.91 -15.59 -1.31
N LEU A 91 -10.06 -14.93 -1.25
CA LEU A 91 -11.00 -14.97 -0.14
C LEU A 91 -12.33 -15.53 -0.65
N GLU A 92 -12.91 -16.46 0.09
CA GLU A 92 -14.27 -16.91 -0.15
C GLU A 92 -15.23 -15.86 0.45
N ASP A 93 -16.07 -15.22 -0.36
CA ASP A 93 -16.95 -14.12 0.05
C ASP A 93 -17.96 -14.56 1.13
N ASP A 94 -18.05 -13.84 2.24
CA ASP A 94 -19.04 -14.00 3.31
C ASP A 94 -19.81 -12.70 3.60
N ILE A 95 -19.69 -11.70 2.71
CA ILE A 95 -20.38 -10.40 2.79
C ILE A 95 -21.76 -10.45 2.15
N GLU A 96 -21.97 -11.35 1.20
CA GLU A 96 -23.33 -11.65 0.74
C GLU A 96 -23.97 -12.66 1.70
N PRO A 97 -25.14 -12.35 2.31
CA PRO A 97 -25.78 -13.23 3.30
C PRO A 97 -26.10 -14.65 2.79
N GLU A 98 -26.19 -14.84 1.48
CA GLU A 98 -26.41 -16.14 0.83
C GLU A 98 -25.16 -17.04 0.86
N HIS A 99 -23.95 -16.46 0.93
CA HIS A 99 -22.68 -17.18 1.00
C HIS A 99 -22.34 -17.54 2.46
N LYS A 100 -23.02 -18.54 3.00
CA LYS A 100 -22.90 -18.91 4.43
C LYS A 100 -21.98 -20.11 4.71
N ASN A 101 -21.64 -20.88 3.68
CA ASN A 101 -20.94 -22.15 3.84
C ASN A 101 -20.09 -22.51 2.60
N HIS A 102 -19.40 -23.64 2.69
CA HIS A 102 -18.51 -24.14 1.64
C HIS A 102 -19.23 -24.73 0.40
N GLU A 103 -20.57 -24.78 0.38
CA GLU A 103 -21.35 -25.31 -0.75
C GLU A 103 -21.56 -24.23 -1.83
N ASN A 104 -21.72 -22.97 -1.40
CA ASN A 104 -21.98 -21.82 -2.27
C ASN A 104 -20.85 -20.78 -2.18
N VAL A 105 -19.66 -21.20 -2.59
CA VAL A 105 -18.44 -20.38 -2.47
C VAL A 105 -18.27 -19.47 -3.68
N VAL A 106 -18.02 -18.20 -3.41
CA VAL A 106 -17.55 -17.24 -4.41
C VAL A 106 -16.15 -16.77 -4.05
N ASP A 107 -15.17 -17.16 -4.85
CA ASP A 107 -13.78 -16.74 -4.69
C ASP A 107 -13.59 -15.32 -5.23
N VAL A 108 -13.06 -14.41 -4.40
CA VAL A 108 -12.78 -13.01 -4.74
C VAL A 108 -11.36 -12.60 -4.31
N PRO A 109 -10.70 -11.69 -5.05
CA PRO A 109 -9.41 -11.12 -4.61
C PRO A 109 -9.59 -10.20 -3.41
N VAL A 110 -8.51 -9.99 -2.63
CA VAL A 110 -8.50 -9.16 -1.40
C VAL A 110 -9.20 -7.82 -1.60
N GLU A 111 -8.79 -7.08 -2.64
CA GLU A 111 -9.33 -5.74 -2.87
C GLU A 111 -10.83 -5.77 -3.10
N LYS A 112 -11.34 -6.73 -3.89
CA LYS A 112 -12.78 -6.87 -4.13
C LYS A 112 -13.53 -7.24 -2.86
N TYR A 113 -13.00 -8.18 -2.06
CA TYR A 113 -13.60 -8.55 -0.79
C TYR A 113 -13.73 -7.34 0.15
N LEU A 114 -12.65 -6.57 0.35
CA LEU A 114 -12.66 -5.41 1.26
C LEU A 114 -13.56 -4.28 0.73
N ARG A 115 -13.66 -4.12 -0.60
CA ARG A 115 -14.63 -3.20 -1.22
C ARG A 115 -16.07 -3.66 -1.02
N ASN A 116 -16.34 -4.95 -1.11
CA ASN A 116 -17.65 -5.51 -0.79
C ASN A 116 -18.02 -5.21 0.66
N VAL A 117 -17.08 -5.38 1.61
CA VAL A 117 -17.30 -5.00 3.03
C VAL A 117 -17.72 -3.54 3.13
N ASP A 118 -16.96 -2.59 2.56
CA ASP A 118 -17.27 -1.15 2.63
C ASP A 118 -18.63 -0.78 2.01
N LEU A 119 -18.99 -1.42 0.88
CA LEU A 119 -20.19 -1.09 0.12
C LEU A 119 -21.47 -1.75 0.66
N PHE A 120 -21.35 -2.97 1.17
CA PHE A 120 -22.49 -3.84 1.43
C PHE A 120 -22.72 -4.14 2.91
N TYR A 121 -21.73 -3.89 3.77
CA TYR A 121 -21.93 -3.99 5.21
C TYR A 121 -22.41 -2.66 5.77
N ALA A 122 -23.53 -2.65 6.51
CA ALA A 122 -24.04 -1.41 7.10
C ALA A 122 -23.08 -0.90 8.18
N LYS A 123 -22.65 0.34 8.01
CA LYS A 123 -21.66 1.01 8.86
C LYS A 123 -22.19 1.24 10.27
N THR A 124 -21.30 1.20 11.25
CA THR A 124 -21.67 1.31 12.67
C THR A 124 -20.67 2.18 13.43
N ALA A 125 -21.16 2.94 14.41
CA ALA A 125 -20.35 3.71 15.37
C ALA A 125 -19.59 2.82 16.38
N GLU A 126 -19.96 1.55 16.51
CA GLU A 126 -19.31 0.58 17.38
C GLU A 126 -18.78 -0.60 16.57
N PRO A 127 -17.70 -1.27 17.02
CA PRO A 127 -17.22 -2.50 16.39
C PRO A 127 -18.31 -3.58 16.35
N SER A 128 -18.70 -4.00 15.15
CA SER A 128 -19.79 -4.95 14.92
C SER A 128 -19.32 -6.27 14.29
N ILE A 129 -18.04 -6.40 13.93
CA ILE A 129 -17.44 -7.63 13.40
C ILE A 129 -16.53 -8.23 14.47
N SER A 130 -16.72 -9.51 14.82
CA SER A 130 -15.88 -10.19 15.80
C SER A 130 -15.61 -11.64 15.45
N PHE A 131 -14.45 -12.14 15.88
CA PHE A 131 -14.04 -13.52 15.66
C PHE A 131 -13.99 -14.28 16.99
N GLY A 132 -14.62 -15.44 17.02
CA GLY A 132 -14.68 -16.34 18.18
C GLY A 132 -14.08 -17.71 17.88
N ASN A 133 -13.95 -18.54 18.91
CA ASN A 133 -13.51 -19.94 18.80
C ASN A 133 -12.19 -20.10 18.01
N VAL A 134 -11.23 -19.21 18.24
CA VAL A 134 -9.99 -19.16 17.47
C VAL A 134 -9.03 -20.27 17.91
N VAL A 135 -8.78 -21.22 17.01
CA VAL A 135 -7.89 -22.37 17.24
C VAL A 135 -6.81 -22.42 16.17
N VAL A 136 -5.55 -22.54 16.60
CA VAL A 136 -4.38 -22.50 15.72
C VAL A 136 -3.74 -23.89 15.60
N SER A 137 -3.57 -24.37 14.37
CA SER A 137 -2.92 -25.64 14.08
C SER A 137 -1.43 -25.63 14.48
N PRO A 138 -0.76 -26.80 14.50
CA PRO A 138 0.69 -26.86 14.47
C PRO A 138 1.25 -26.12 13.24
N VAL A 139 2.45 -25.55 13.37
CA VAL A 139 3.18 -24.98 12.22
C VAL A 139 3.64 -26.11 11.33
N GLN A 140 3.49 -25.92 10.03
CA GLN A 140 4.00 -26.82 9.02
C GLN A 140 4.97 -26.12 8.11
N ILE A 141 5.88 -26.90 7.54
CA ILE A 141 6.81 -26.43 6.54
C ILE A 141 6.22 -26.79 5.17
N GLY A 142 5.79 -25.77 4.43
CA GLY A 142 5.32 -25.91 3.06
C GLY A 142 6.47 -25.94 2.06
N ASP A 143 6.14 -25.74 0.79
CA ASP A 143 7.12 -25.63 -0.30
C ASP A 143 7.82 -24.26 -0.25
N GLY A 144 8.71 -24.07 0.74
CA GLY A 144 9.61 -22.90 0.85
C GLY A 144 9.36 -21.95 2.02
N PHE A 145 8.28 -22.13 2.80
CA PHE A 145 7.99 -21.28 3.97
C PHE A 145 7.20 -22.04 5.05
N PRO A 146 7.35 -21.67 6.34
CA PRO A 146 6.45 -22.13 7.38
C PRO A 146 5.05 -21.54 7.19
N TYR A 147 4.02 -22.32 7.43
CA TYR A 147 2.63 -21.88 7.38
C TYR A 147 1.80 -22.54 8.49
N VAL A 148 0.65 -21.95 8.77
CA VAL A 148 -0.26 -22.40 9.83
C VAL A 148 -1.70 -22.15 9.41
N LYS A 149 -2.63 -22.97 9.89
CA LYS A 149 -4.07 -22.75 9.74
C LYS A 149 -4.68 -22.25 11.03
N VAL A 150 -5.56 -21.27 10.92
CA VAL A 150 -6.33 -20.72 12.02
C VAL A 150 -7.80 -20.96 11.72
N PHE A 151 -8.45 -21.73 12.58
CA PHE A 151 -9.87 -22.04 12.52
C PHE A 151 -10.60 -21.08 13.46
N PHE A 152 -11.70 -20.48 13.01
CA PHE A 152 -12.45 -19.52 13.82
C PHE A 152 -13.90 -19.40 13.36
N THR A 153 -14.74 -18.77 14.19
CA THR A 153 -16.11 -18.40 13.86
C THR A 153 -16.17 -16.90 13.60
N SER A 154 -16.68 -16.51 12.43
CA SER A 154 -16.93 -15.12 12.08
C SER A 154 -18.32 -14.69 12.51
N ASN A 155 -18.43 -13.53 13.16
CA ASN A 155 -19.70 -12.96 13.61
C ASN A 155 -19.81 -11.52 13.12
N PHE A 156 -20.81 -11.28 12.27
CA PHE A 156 -21.15 -9.98 11.72
C PHE A 156 -22.47 -9.54 12.36
N LYS A 157 -22.44 -8.57 13.27
CA LYS A 157 -23.61 -8.17 14.08
C LYS A 157 -24.52 -7.14 13.40
N SER A 158 -23.99 -6.38 12.44
CA SER A 158 -24.77 -5.43 11.66
C SER A 158 -25.61 -6.17 10.60
N LYS A 159 -26.19 -5.42 9.65
CA LYS A 159 -26.95 -5.98 8.53
C LYS A 159 -26.34 -5.59 7.19
N HIS A 160 -26.82 -6.23 6.12
CA HIS A 160 -26.46 -5.85 4.77
C HIS A 160 -27.09 -4.49 4.43
N ALA A 161 -26.37 -3.60 3.74
CA ALA A 161 -26.78 -2.23 3.46
C ALA A 161 -27.99 -2.14 2.51
N LYS A 162 -28.18 -3.16 1.66
CA LYS A 162 -29.26 -3.21 0.66
C LYS A 162 -30.30 -4.31 0.91
N LEU A 163 -29.97 -5.29 1.75
CA LEU A 163 -30.82 -6.46 2.01
C LEU A 163 -31.17 -6.42 3.49
N ASP A 164 -32.45 -6.52 3.81
CA ASP A 164 -32.90 -6.55 5.22
C ASP A 164 -32.78 -7.97 5.79
N GLN A 165 -31.59 -8.56 5.63
CA GLN A 165 -31.25 -9.89 6.14
C GLN A 165 -30.09 -9.77 7.14
N PRO A 166 -30.24 -10.37 8.34
CA PRO A 166 -29.13 -10.45 9.28
C PRO A 166 -28.09 -11.46 8.79
N TYR A 167 -26.81 -11.17 9.06
CA TYR A 167 -25.74 -12.14 8.81
C TYR A 167 -25.85 -13.33 9.76
N GLN A 168 -25.40 -14.49 9.28
CA GLN A 168 -25.25 -15.69 10.08
C GLN A 168 -23.80 -15.85 10.51
N SER A 169 -23.57 -16.44 11.68
CA SER A 169 -22.23 -16.82 12.09
C SER A 169 -21.69 -17.93 11.17
N THR A 170 -20.48 -17.74 10.64
CA THR A 170 -19.87 -18.70 9.70
C THR A 170 -18.58 -19.29 10.28
N SER A 171 -18.33 -20.56 10.00
CA SER A 171 -17.06 -21.22 10.37
C SER A 171 -16.05 -21.04 9.26
N ARG A 172 -14.88 -20.50 9.60
CA ARG A 172 -13.85 -20.06 8.65
C ARG A 172 -12.51 -20.68 8.98
N VAL A 173 -11.66 -20.75 7.97
CA VAL A 173 -10.25 -21.13 8.06
C VAL A 173 -9.42 -20.09 7.33
N ALA A 174 -8.42 -19.55 8.03
CA ALA A 174 -7.37 -18.74 7.43
C ALA A 174 -6.09 -19.58 7.32
N GLU A 175 -5.45 -19.55 6.15
CA GLU A 175 -4.09 -20.05 5.98
C GLU A 175 -3.14 -18.86 6.05
N LEU A 176 -2.13 -18.95 6.92
CA LEU A 176 -1.15 -17.89 7.11
C LEU A 176 0.26 -18.40 6.80
N ARG A 177 0.98 -17.62 6.00
CA ARG A 177 2.42 -17.80 5.73
C ARG A 177 3.22 -17.03 6.77
N ALA A 178 4.29 -17.62 7.26
CA ALA A 178 5.25 -16.95 8.14
C ALA A 178 6.53 -16.61 7.38
N GLU A 179 7.05 -15.40 7.58
CA GLU A 179 8.33 -14.94 7.04
C GLU A 179 9.20 -14.33 8.14
N LYS A 180 10.52 -14.43 7.97
CA LYS A 180 11.47 -13.86 8.92
C LYS A 180 12.05 -12.58 8.33
N GLU A 181 11.53 -11.44 8.74
CA GLU A 181 11.98 -10.12 8.32
C GLU A 181 12.83 -9.48 9.40
N ASN A 182 14.07 -9.08 9.08
CA ASN A 182 15.00 -8.46 10.04
C ASN A 182 15.18 -9.30 11.33
N GLY A 183 15.20 -10.63 11.17
CA GLY A 183 15.34 -11.58 12.27
C GLY A 183 14.09 -11.80 13.12
N LYS A 184 12.96 -11.14 12.80
CA LYS A 184 11.68 -11.29 13.52
C LYS A 184 10.66 -12.01 12.65
N TRP A 185 9.84 -12.85 13.27
CA TRP A 185 8.74 -13.50 12.57
C TRP A 185 7.60 -12.52 12.29
N GLN A 186 7.09 -12.58 11.08
CA GLN A 186 5.86 -11.95 10.63
C GLN A 186 4.96 -13.00 10.01
N VAL A 187 3.65 -12.76 10.05
CA VAL A 187 2.65 -13.67 9.47
C VAL A 187 1.66 -12.90 8.61
N TYR A 188 1.28 -13.50 7.48
CA TYR A 188 0.39 -12.89 6.50
C TYR A 188 -0.66 -13.89 6.07
N ILE A 189 -1.91 -13.44 5.92
CA ILE A 189 -2.99 -14.28 5.40
C ILE A 189 -2.74 -14.51 3.90
N ILE A 190 -2.73 -15.78 3.49
CA ILE A 190 -2.58 -16.21 2.09
C ILE A 190 -3.86 -16.86 1.52
N ARG A 191 -4.83 -17.18 2.39
CA ARG A 191 -6.17 -17.68 2.03
C ARG A 191 -7.13 -17.43 3.18
N LEU A 192 -8.37 -17.06 2.87
CA LEU A 192 -9.49 -17.04 3.81
C LEU A 192 -10.66 -17.80 3.20
N ALA A 193 -11.18 -18.81 3.89
CA ALA A 193 -12.19 -19.71 3.33
C ALA A 193 -13.20 -20.19 4.37
N PHE A 194 -14.34 -20.72 3.93
CA PHE A 194 -15.23 -21.49 4.76
C PHE A 194 -14.58 -22.81 5.19
N LEU A 195 -14.90 -23.24 6.40
CA LEU A 195 -14.48 -24.54 6.91
C LEU A 195 -15.14 -25.66 6.10
N ARG A 196 -14.33 -26.51 5.48
CA ARG A 196 -14.79 -27.67 4.71
C ARG A 196 -14.88 -28.93 5.59
N PRO A 197 -15.82 -29.86 5.32
CA PRO A 197 -15.89 -31.13 6.05
C PRO A 197 -14.59 -31.93 5.91
N GLY A 198 -14.06 -32.40 7.02
CA GLY A 198 -12.80 -33.16 7.06
C GLY A 198 -11.53 -32.30 7.04
N GLU A 199 -11.64 -30.99 6.88
CA GLU A 199 -10.54 -30.06 7.16
C GLU A 199 -10.44 -29.89 8.69
N GLY A 200 -9.26 -30.10 9.25
CA GLY A 200 -9.06 -30.05 10.70
C GLY A 200 -7.61 -29.89 11.09
N LEU A 201 -7.34 -29.82 12.40
CA LEU A 201 -6.03 -29.51 12.97
C LEU A 201 -4.93 -30.52 12.56
N ALA A 202 -5.30 -31.77 12.27
CA ALA A 202 -4.37 -32.86 12.00
C ALA A 202 -4.07 -33.08 10.51
N LYS A 203 -4.97 -32.66 9.59
CA LYS A 203 -4.80 -32.83 8.14
C LYS A 203 -4.64 -31.47 7.49
N LEU A 204 -3.40 -31.00 7.47
CA LEU A 204 -3.02 -29.83 6.69
C LEU A 204 -2.52 -30.36 5.34
N GLY A 205 -3.37 -30.24 4.32
CA GLY A 205 -2.93 -30.39 2.93
C GLY A 205 -1.96 -29.27 2.57
N LYS A 206 -1.17 -29.47 1.50
CA LYS A 206 -0.34 -28.40 0.94
C LYS A 206 -1.17 -27.12 0.80
N PRO A 207 -0.59 -25.93 1.06
CA PRO A 207 -1.31 -24.68 0.84
C PRO A 207 -1.86 -24.73 -0.57
N THR A 208 -3.16 -24.47 -0.69
CA THR A 208 -3.84 -24.58 -1.98
C THR A 208 -3.39 -23.38 -2.78
N GLY A 209 -2.21 -23.51 -3.42
CA GLY A 209 -1.65 -22.46 -4.24
C GLY A 209 -2.68 -22.05 -5.28
N VAL A 210 -2.71 -20.75 -5.57
CA VAL A 210 -3.57 -20.05 -6.56
C VAL A 210 -3.40 -20.71 -7.93
N LYS A 211 -3.93 -21.91 -8.12
CA LYS A 211 -4.06 -22.54 -9.42
C LYS A 211 -5.36 -22.01 -9.96
N ASN A 212 -5.29 -20.96 -10.80
CA ASN A 212 -6.35 -20.39 -11.64
C ASN A 212 -7.57 -21.31 -11.69
N ARG A 213 -8.44 -21.20 -10.68
CA ARG A 213 -9.67 -21.97 -10.64
C ARG A 213 -10.53 -21.22 -11.64
N LYS A 214 -10.66 -21.80 -12.84
CA LYS A 214 -11.44 -21.23 -13.92
C LYS A 214 -12.83 -21.01 -13.35
N THR A 215 -13.16 -19.76 -12.99
CA THR A 215 -14.45 -19.40 -12.45
C THR A 215 -15.45 -19.69 -13.55
N THR A 216 -16.11 -20.83 -13.47
CA THR A 216 -17.24 -21.14 -14.34
C THR A 216 -18.34 -20.20 -13.89
N VAL A 217 -18.38 -19.01 -14.47
CA VAL A 217 -19.53 -18.10 -14.39
C VAL A 217 -20.64 -18.82 -15.15
N ALA A 218 -21.37 -19.68 -14.44
CA ALA A 218 -22.54 -20.32 -14.98
C ALA A 218 -23.62 -19.25 -15.13
N ASP A 219 -23.93 -18.95 -16.39
CA ASP A 219 -25.16 -18.38 -16.92
C ASP A 219 -26.29 -18.26 -15.88
N SER A 220 -26.41 -17.09 -15.28
CA SER A 220 -27.62 -16.62 -14.62
C SER A 220 -27.89 -15.19 -15.07
N ALA A 221 -28.04 -15.03 -16.39
CA ALA A 221 -28.59 -13.82 -17.00
C ALA A 221 -29.89 -14.20 -17.73
N LYS A 222 -30.94 -14.49 -16.95
CA LYS A 222 -32.32 -14.40 -17.45
C LYS A 222 -32.88 -13.08 -16.96
N THR A 223 -32.54 -12.01 -17.69
CA THR A 223 -33.08 -10.68 -17.49
C THR A 223 -34.51 -10.65 -17.98
N GLU A 224 -35.48 -10.56 -17.06
CA GLU A 224 -36.83 -10.11 -17.42
C GLU A 224 -36.77 -8.62 -17.78
N PRO A 225 -37.45 -8.17 -18.85
CA PRO A 225 -37.50 -6.77 -19.23
C PRO A 225 -38.34 -5.97 -18.23
N LEU A 226 -37.67 -5.11 -17.46
CA LEU A 226 -38.29 -4.07 -16.62
C LEU A 226 -39.11 -3.12 -17.51
N LYS A 227 -40.40 -2.99 -17.20
CA LYS A 227 -41.29 -1.98 -17.77
C LYS A 227 -40.79 -0.58 -17.40
N ALA A 228 -40.75 0.30 -18.40
CA ALA A 228 -40.43 1.71 -18.24
C ALA A 228 -41.41 2.38 -17.27
N VAL A 229 -40.88 2.94 -16.19
CA VAL A 229 -41.62 3.84 -15.28
C VAL A 229 -41.41 5.26 -15.80
N GLU A 230 -42.51 5.97 -16.03
CA GLU A 230 -42.52 7.37 -16.45
C GLU A 230 -41.90 8.29 -15.37
N PRO A 231 -41.18 9.36 -15.75
CA PRO A 231 -40.54 10.27 -14.80
C PRO A 231 -41.58 11.15 -14.11
N VAL A 232 -41.72 10.97 -12.80
CA VAL A 232 -42.43 11.90 -11.91
C VAL A 232 -41.56 13.15 -11.71
N ALA A 233 -42.10 14.32 -12.08
CA ALA A 233 -41.47 15.61 -11.88
C ALA A 233 -41.49 16.02 -10.40
N ILE A 234 -40.34 15.95 -9.73
CA ILE A 234 -40.15 16.47 -8.37
C ILE A 234 -39.73 17.96 -8.51
N LYS A 235 -40.58 18.86 -8.02
CA LYS A 235 -40.24 20.27 -7.79
C LYS A 235 -39.66 20.39 -6.39
N ASP A 236 -38.34 20.52 -6.28
CA ASP A 236 -37.71 20.90 -5.01
C ASP A 236 -37.62 22.44 -4.87
N PRO A 237 -38.01 23.00 -3.72
CA PRO A 237 -37.76 24.40 -3.39
C PRO A 237 -36.31 24.59 -2.92
N GLN A 238 -35.60 25.56 -3.52
CA GLN A 238 -34.28 26.01 -3.06
C GLN A 238 -34.34 26.56 -1.63
N PRO A 239 -33.49 26.08 -0.71
CA PRO A 239 -33.23 26.76 0.55
C PRO A 239 -32.29 27.95 0.31
N LYS A 240 -32.69 29.14 0.78
CA LYS A 240 -31.86 30.34 0.85
C LYS A 240 -30.75 30.13 1.90
N LEU A 241 -29.49 30.31 1.49
CA LEU A 241 -28.36 30.44 2.41
C LEU A 241 -28.45 31.75 3.20
N PRO A 242 -28.13 31.75 4.50
CA PRO A 242 -27.87 32.97 5.25
C PRO A 242 -26.47 33.53 4.95
N ASP A 243 -26.40 34.86 4.87
CA ASP A 243 -25.18 35.64 4.71
C ASP A 243 -24.31 35.64 5.97
N ALA A 244 -22.99 35.77 5.72
CA ALA A 244 -21.94 36.26 6.60
C ALA A 244 -21.45 35.35 7.75
N VAL A 245 -20.28 34.74 7.51
CA VAL A 245 -19.32 34.35 8.57
C VAL A 245 -18.08 35.26 8.46
N PRO A 246 -17.56 35.82 9.56
CA PRO A 246 -16.41 36.72 9.53
C PRO A 246 -15.12 36.02 9.09
N GLN A 247 -14.39 36.65 8.18
CA GLN A 247 -13.02 36.28 7.78
C GLN A 247 -12.07 36.45 8.97
N LEU A 248 -11.51 35.35 9.49
CA LEU A 248 -10.28 35.40 10.29
C LEU A 248 -9.08 35.63 9.37
N SER A 249 -8.43 36.77 9.52
CA SER A 249 -7.16 37.11 8.90
C SER A 249 -6.01 36.35 9.59
N VAL A 250 -5.38 35.44 8.87
CA VAL A 250 -4.09 34.85 9.26
C VAL A 250 -2.98 35.71 8.66
N PRO A 251 -1.98 36.16 9.46
CA PRO A 251 -0.89 36.99 8.94
C PRO A 251 0.01 36.21 7.99
N ALA A 252 0.13 36.72 6.76
CA ALA A 252 1.11 36.29 5.77
C ALA A 252 2.50 36.82 6.17
N ALA A 253 3.32 35.98 6.77
CA ALA A 253 4.76 36.20 6.86
C ALA A 253 5.49 34.86 6.81
N GLN A 254 6.55 34.82 5.99
CA GLN A 254 7.48 33.71 5.76
C GLN A 254 7.10 32.74 4.61
N THR A 255 7.06 33.25 3.39
CA THR A 255 7.26 32.41 2.18
C THR A 255 8.06 33.13 1.10
N THR A 256 9.10 33.86 1.50
CA THR A 256 10.02 34.57 0.58
C THR A 256 11.47 34.47 1.07
N ALA A 257 11.98 33.25 1.14
CA ALA A 257 13.39 32.95 1.08
C ALA A 257 13.46 31.47 0.68
N ILE A 258 13.58 31.13 -0.59
CA ILE A 258 14.73 30.35 -1.13
C ILE A 258 14.77 30.46 -2.67
N ALA A 259 13.99 31.34 -3.29
CA ALA A 259 13.98 31.50 -4.75
C ALA A 259 15.14 32.32 -5.35
N GLU A 260 16.10 32.79 -4.53
CA GLU A 260 17.09 33.79 -4.96
C GLU A 260 18.56 33.32 -5.10
N THR A 261 18.89 32.04 -4.88
CA THR A 261 20.29 31.57 -4.93
C THR A 261 20.69 30.80 -6.21
N GLN A 262 20.05 31.06 -7.36
CA GLN A 262 20.47 30.45 -8.64
C GLN A 262 20.47 31.38 -9.85
N LYS A 263 20.55 32.71 -9.67
CA LYS A 263 20.57 33.67 -10.79
C LYS A 263 21.83 34.55 -10.92
N SER A 264 22.98 34.16 -10.34
CA SER A 264 24.23 34.93 -10.49
C SER A 264 25.44 34.09 -10.89
N ALA A 265 25.39 33.40 -12.03
CA ALA A 265 26.62 32.91 -12.68
C ALA A 265 26.40 32.62 -14.17
N ALA A 266 26.35 33.66 -15.01
CA ALA A 266 26.84 33.64 -16.41
C ALA A 266 26.49 34.94 -17.15
N LYS A 267 27.12 36.06 -16.80
CA LYS A 267 27.22 37.22 -17.68
C LYS A 267 28.65 37.29 -18.21
N LYS A 268 28.92 36.52 -19.28
CA LYS A 268 30.18 36.62 -20.05
C LYS A 268 29.87 37.36 -21.35
N THR A 269 30.34 38.60 -21.38
CA THR A 269 30.41 39.51 -22.53
C THR A 269 31.06 38.81 -23.73
N ARG A 270 30.37 38.79 -24.87
CA ARG A 270 30.94 38.36 -26.15
C ARG A 270 30.98 39.57 -27.09
N LYS A 271 32.20 40.00 -27.37
CA LYS A 271 32.56 40.99 -28.40
C LYS A 271 31.95 40.58 -29.74
N LYS A 272 31.30 41.55 -30.40
CA LYS A 272 30.86 41.51 -31.79
C LYS A 272 32.11 41.58 -32.67
N VAL A 273 32.45 40.49 -33.35
CA VAL A 273 33.38 40.48 -34.49
C VAL A 273 32.50 40.28 -35.73
N GLU A 274 32.46 41.31 -36.56
CA GLU A 274 31.96 41.23 -37.93
C GLU A 274 32.95 40.40 -38.75
N ASP A 275 32.53 39.22 -39.19
CA ASP A 275 33.24 38.45 -40.18
C ASP A 275 32.33 38.18 -41.38
N LYS A 276 32.94 38.37 -42.54
CA LYS A 276 32.31 38.42 -43.86
C LYS A 276 31.69 37.08 -44.23
N ALA A 277 30.54 37.17 -44.89
CA ALA A 277 29.80 36.06 -45.47
C ALA A 277 30.65 35.28 -46.48
N VAL A 278 30.98 34.04 -46.13
CA VAL A 278 31.32 32.99 -47.09
C VAL A 278 30.11 32.07 -47.15
N VAL A 279 29.45 32.06 -48.31
CA VAL A 279 28.32 31.18 -48.64
C VAL A 279 28.85 29.75 -48.69
N ALA A 280 28.69 29.02 -47.59
CA ALA A 280 28.86 27.58 -47.54
C ALA A 280 27.55 26.89 -47.97
N PRO A 281 27.62 25.76 -48.70
CA PRO A 281 26.44 25.07 -49.19
C PRO A 281 25.63 24.52 -48.01
N ASP A 282 24.32 24.70 -48.12
CA ASP A 282 23.27 24.36 -47.16
C ASP A 282 23.29 22.85 -46.83
N LEU A 283 24.10 22.45 -45.85
CA LEU A 283 24.13 21.09 -45.32
C LEU A 283 23.08 20.93 -44.20
N GLN A 284 21.83 21.31 -44.49
CA GLN A 284 20.69 20.92 -43.68
C GLN A 284 20.43 19.42 -43.85
N LYS A 285 21.25 18.59 -43.18
CA LYS A 285 20.84 17.23 -42.83
C LYS A 285 19.63 17.34 -41.92
N THR A 286 18.47 17.21 -42.54
CA THR A 286 17.17 17.10 -41.89
C THR A 286 17.27 15.97 -40.87
N LEU A 287 16.97 16.27 -39.60
CA LEU A 287 16.75 15.18 -38.63
C LEU A 287 15.68 14.30 -39.24
N THR A 288 15.92 12.99 -39.29
CA THR A 288 14.88 12.06 -39.72
C THR A 288 13.64 12.29 -38.85
N ALA A 289 12.45 12.24 -39.46
CA ALA A 289 11.19 12.50 -38.78
C ALA A 289 11.06 11.69 -37.48
N GLU A 290 11.63 10.48 -37.48
CA GLU A 290 11.70 9.59 -36.33
C GLU A 290 12.51 10.18 -35.14
N GLN A 291 13.67 10.80 -35.40
CA GLN A 291 14.47 11.43 -34.35
C GLN A 291 13.75 12.65 -33.74
N GLN A 292 13.02 13.41 -34.57
CA GLN A 292 12.18 14.52 -34.07
C GLN A 292 11.03 14.00 -33.20
N GLN A 293 10.38 12.91 -33.60
CA GLN A 293 9.29 12.29 -32.84
C GLN A 293 9.77 11.75 -31.49
N ARG A 294 10.93 11.07 -31.45
CA ARG A 294 11.56 10.60 -30.21
C ARG A 294 11.89 11.77 -29.27
N ALA A 295 12.44 12.86 -29.79
CA ALA A 295 12.74 14.06 -28.99
C ALA A 295 11.48 14.70 -28.38
N ARG A 296 10.35 14.73 -29.10
CA ARG A 296 9.06 15.23 -28.58
C ARG A 296 8.50 14.32 -27.47
N ARG A 297 8.60 13.00 -27.60
CA ARG A 297 8.18 12.05 -26.55
C ARG A 297 9.00 12.19 -25.28
N TYR A 298 10.33 12.31 -25.36
CA TYR A 298 11.17 12.51 -24.17
C TYR A 298 10.90 13.85 -23.47
N ARG A 299 10.56 14.90 -24.22
CA ARG A 299 10.19 16.21 -23.64
C ARG A 299 8.87 16.17 -22.89
N THR A 300 7.84 15.61 -23.50
CA THR A 300 6.50 15.49 -22.87
C THR A 300 6.55 14.59 -21.64
N GLN A 301 7.20 13.43 -21.74
CA GLN A 301 7.41 12.55 -20.59
C GLN A 301 8.28 13.18 -19.51
N GLY A 302 9.33 13.91 -19.88
CA GLY A 302 10.20 14.62 -18.91
C GLY A 302 9.46 15.70 -18.14
N TRP A 303 8.62 16.48 -18.82
CA TRP A 303 7.77 17.50 -18.18
C TRP A 303 6.71 16.90 -17.26
N LEU A 304 6.02 15.83 -17.69
CA LEU A 304 5.02 15.16 -16.85
C LEU A 304 5.63 14.60 -15.56
N SER A 305 6.81 13.95 -15.65
CA SER A 305 7.52 13.47 -14.46
C SER A 305 7.99 14.59 -13.54
N LEU A 306 8.42 15.74 -14.11
CA LEU A 306 8.82 16.90 -13.31
C LEU A 306 7.64 17.50 -12.55
N VAL A 307 6.49 17.71 -13.21
CA VAL A 307 5.27 18.25 -12.59
C VAL A 307 4.75 17.30 -11.51
N GLY A 308 4.69 15.99 -11.79
CA GLY A 308 4.30 14.98 -10.79
C GLY A 308 5.26 14.93 -9.60
N GLY A 309 6.56 15.11 -9.84
CA GLY A 309 7.57 15.17 -8.78
C GLY A 309 7.41 16.38 -7.85
N ILE A 310 7.18 17.56 -8.42
CA ILE A 310 6.94 18.80 -7.65
C ILE A 310 5.64 18.71 -6.85
N ALA A 311 4.56 18.19 -7.44
CA ALA A 311 3.29 17.99 -6.75
C ALA A 311 3.43 17.02 -5.57
N GLY A 312 4.17 15.92 -5.74
CA GLY A 312 4.46 14.96 -4.66
C GLY A 312 5.23 15.58 -3.50
N LEU A 313 6.23 16.43 -3.79
CA LEU A 313 6.97 17.17 -2.77
C LEU A 313 6.08 18.18 -2.02
N ALA A 314 5.27 18.96 -2.74
CA ALA A 314 4.34 19.90 -2.12
C ALA A 314 3.30 19.19 -1.23
N GLY A 315 2.74 18.08 -1.71
CA GLY A 315 1.82 17.25 -0.93
C GLY A 315 2.48 16.72 0.34
N SER A 316 3.70 16.18 0.25
CA SER A 316 4.45 15.70 1.41
C SER A 316 4.70 16.78 2.46
N TYR A 317 5.03 18.00 2.02
CA TYR A 317 5.26 19.15 2.89
C TYR A 317 3.99 19.58 3.63
N LEU A 318 2.85 19.67 2.92
CA LEU A 318 1.57 20.04 3.52
C LEU A 318 1.09 19.00 4.55
N THR A 319 1.28 17.70 4.27
CA THR A 319 0.99 16.66 5.27
C THR A 319 1.92 16.75 6.47
N TYR A 320 3.22 17.02 6.25
CA TYR A 320 4.17 17.17 7.34
C TYR A 320 3.86 18.40 8.22
N SER A 321 3.51 19.53 7.61
CA SER A 321 3.18 20.76 8.36
C SER A 321 1.93 20.58 9.22
N LYS A 322 0.92 19.84 8.74
CA LYS A 322 -0.27 19.51 9.53
C LYS A 322 0.08 18.59 10.71
N ILE A 323 0.85 17.53 10.48
CA ILE A 323 1.32 16.62 11.55
C ILE A 323 2.13 17.39 12.60
N GLN A 324 2.95 18.36 12.17
CA GLN A 324 3.72 19.19 13.09
C GLN A 324 2.81 20.12 13.92
N ALA A 325 1.79 20.72 13.33
CA ALA A 325 0.82 21.55 14.05
C ALA A 325 0.02 20.73 15.08
N ASP A 326 -0.45 19.55 14.69
CA ASP A 326 -1.17 18.62 15.57
C ASP A 326 -0.26 18.15 16.71
N TYR A 327 1.02 17.88 16.43
CA TYR A 327 2.00 17.51 17.45
C TYR A 327 2.26 18.63 18.47
N GLN A 328 2.32 19.89 18.05
CA GLN A 328 2.45 21.02 18.98
C GLN A 328 1.24 21.13 19.91
N THR A 329 0.04 20.86 19.38
CA THR A 329 -1.21 20.84 20.15
C THR A 329 -1.24 19.65 21.12
N TYR A 330 -0.67 18.51 20.73
CA TYR A 330 -0.48 17.37 21.63
C TYR A 330 0.49 17.70 22.77
N MET A 331 1.64 18.31 22.45
CA MET A 331 2.63 18.72 23.45
C MET A 331 2.03 19.67 24.48
N SER A 332 1.27 20.69 24.05
CA SER A 332 0.64 21.64 24.98
C SER A 332 -0.36 20.98 25.92
N LYS A 333 -1.09 19.95 25.45
CA LYS A 333 -1.99 19.15 26.30
C LYS A 333 -1.23 18.29 27.31
N VAL A 334 -0.12 17.68 26.90
CA VAL A 334 0.75 16.91 27.83
C VAL A 334 1.34 17.82 28.90
N ASP A 335 1.76 19.02 28.52
CA ASP A 335 2.29 20.00 29.46
C ASP A 335 1.22 20.48 30.45
N ALA A 336 0.01 20.74 29.98
CA ALA A 336 -1.13 21.08 30.85
C ALA A 336 -1.45 19.95 31.85
N LEU A 337 -1.49 18.70 31.38
CA LEU A 337 -1.70 17.53 32.23
C LEU A 337 -0.57 17.36 33.27
N ASN A 338 0.68 17.61 32.88
CA ASN A 338 1.81 17.54 33.79
C ASN A 338 1.77 18.66 34.84
N ALA A 339 1.29 19.86 34.48
CA ALA A 339 1.07 20.94 35.43
C ALA A 339 -0.03 20.60 36.44
N ASP A 340 -1.16 20.06 35.98
CA ASP A 340 -2.24 19.59 36.86
C ASP A 340 -1.78 18.45 37.77
N TYR A 341 -0.96 17.53 37.24
CA TYR A 341 -0.35 16.46 38.01
C TYR A 341 0.54 16.99 39.12
N ASP A 342 1.34 18.03 38.86
CA ASP A 342 2.20 18.63 39.88
C ASP A 342 1.37 19.27 41.00
N VAL A 343 0.28 19.98 40.67
CA VAL A 343 -0.65 20.54 41.66
C VAL A 343 -1.27 19.43 42.50
N TRP A 344 -1.77 18.38 41.87
CA TRP A 344 -2.33 17.21 42.56
C TRP A 344 -1.29 16.55 43.48
N ARG A 345 -0.05 16.41 42.99
CA ARG A 345 1.07 15.79 43.70
C ARG A 345 1.40 16.52 45.00
N GLU A 346 1.36 17.86 44.99
CA GLU A 346 1.57 18.68 46.18
C GLU A 346 0.45 18.49 47.23
N VAL A 347 -0.80 18.33 46.78
CA VAL A 347 -1.97 18.15 47.67
C VAL A 347 -2.05 16.73 48.25
N ALA A 348 -1.73 15.70 47.48
CA ALA A 348 -2.01 14.30 47.82
C ALA A 348 -1.11 13.69 48.92
N ARG A 349 -0.01 14.35 49.32
CA ARG A 349 0.97 13.93 50.36
C ARG A 349 1.63 12.54 50.20
N GLN A 350 1.13 11.64 49.34
CA GLN A 350 1.73 10.37 48.93
C GLN A 350 1.40 10.05 47.46
N PRO A 351 2.04 10.71 46.49
CA PRO A 351 1.78 10.45 45.07
C PRO A 351 2.37 9.10 44.65
N THR A 352 1.54 8.26 44.05
CA THR A 352 2.00 7.11 43.26
C THR A 352 1.90 7.49 41.78
N GLY A 353 3.04 7.57 41.09
CA GLY A 353 3.11 7.94 39.67
C GLY A 353 4.25 8.92 39.35
N GLY A 354 4.55 9.06 38.06
CA GLY A 354 5.46 10.06 37.52
C GLY A 354 4.77 10.90 36.46
N ARG A 355 5.41 12.02 36.06
CA ARG A 355 4.95 12.83 34.93
C ARG A 355 4.81 12.00 33.66
N MET A 356 3.86 12.36 32.81
CA MET A 356 3.70 11.74 31.51
C MET A 356 4.86 12.17 30.61
N ALA A 357 5.60 11.21 30.07
CA ALA A 357 6.60 11.46 29.04
C ALA A 357 5.86 11.62 27.69
N PRO A 358 6.05 12.75 26.97
CA PRO A 358 5.43 12.93 25.67
C PRO A 358 5.97 11.90 24.67
N LEU A 359 5.10 11.40 23.80
CA LEU A 359 5.52 10.57 22.68
C LEU A 359 6.39 11.42 21.74
N PRO A 360 7.49 10.87 21.19
CA PRO A 360 8.23 11.55 20.15
C PRO A 360 7.36 11.72 18.89
N LEU A 361 7.61 12.74 18.08
CA LEU A 361 6.88 13.02 16.83
C LEU A 361 6.71 11.78 15.93
N ALA A 362 7.75 10.94 15.83
CA ALA A 362 7.73 9.70 15.07
C ALA A 362 6.77 8.63 15.63
N GLY A 363 6.49 8.67 16.93
CA GLY A 363 5.48 7.83 17.60
C GLY A 363 4.08 8.40 17.47
N TYR A 364 3.94 9.73 17.59
CA TYR A 364 2.66 10.45 17.46
C TYR A 364 2.07 10.34 16.05
N GLY A 365 2.90 10.51 15.01
CA GLY A 365 2.45 10.59 13.63
C GLY A 365 2.14 9.25 12.95
N ARG A 366 2.05 8.12 13.64
CA ARG A 366 1.76 6.83 12.98
C ARG A 366 0.24 6.65 12.77
N PRO A 367 -0.23 6.30 11.55
CA PRO A 367 0.55 5.97 10.34
C PRO A 367 0.87 7.14 9.39
N GLY A 368 0.28 8.33 9.58
CA GLY A 368 0.34 9.46 8.63
C GLY A 368 1.74 9.93 8.22
N ILE A 369 2.76 9.79 9.08
CA ILE A 369 4.13 10.19 8.79
C ILE A 369 4.76 9.36 7.66
N TYR A 370 4.33 8.10 7.49
CA TYR A 370 4.80 7.24 6.41
C TYR A 370 4.24 7.65 5.05
N ALA A 371 3.01 8.18 5.02
CA ALA A 371 2.43 8.74 3.81
C ALA A 371 3.19 10.00 3.36
N ALA A 372 3.56 10.87 4.31
CA ALA A 372 4.37 12.06 4.02
C ALA A 372 5.76 11.68 3.47
N TYR A 373 6.47 10.75 4.12
CA TYR A 373 7.78 10.29 3.63
C TYR A 373 7.70 9.53 2.30
N GLY A 374 6.67 8.69 2.12
CA GLY A 374 6.44 7.96 0.87
C GLY A 374 6.17 8.90 -0.30
N ALA A 375 5.27 9.87 -0.12
CA ALA A 375 5.00 10.90 -1.14
C ALA A 375 6.24 11.73 -1.46
N GLY A 376 7.04 12.08 -0.44
CA GLY A 376 8.30 12.80 -0.62
C GLY A 376 9.33 12.01 -1.44
N ALA A 377 9.54 10.74 -1.10
CA ALA A 377 10.48 9.87 -1.81
C ALA A 377 10.09 9.64 -3.29
N VAL A 378 8.79 9.40 -3.56
CA VAL A 378 8.26 9.29 -4.92
C VAL A 378 8.41 10.63 -5.67
N GLY A 379 8.13 11.75 -4.99
CA GLY A 379 8.30 13.10 -5.54
C GLY A 379 9.73 13.39 -6.00
N VAL A 380 10.74 13.08 -5.17
CA VAL A 380 12.15 13.21 -5.54
C VAL A 380 12.50 12.32 -6.74
N GLY A 381 12.08 11.05 -6.72
CA GLY A 381 12.37 10.10 -7.80
C GLY A 381 11.81 10.55 -9.16
N LEU A 382 10.57 11.04 -9.18
CA LEU A 382 9.93 11.57 -10.39
C LEU A 382 10.62 12.84 -10.89
N THR A 383 11.04 13.73 -9.98
CA THR A 383 11.77 14.97 -10.32
C THR A 383 13.12 14.66 -10.99
N VAL A 384 13.92 13.78 -10.38
CA VAL A 384 15.23 13.38 -10.92
C VAL A 384 15.09 12.70 -12.28
N ASN A 385 14.12 11.79 -12.44
CA ASN A 385 13.85 11.11 -13.71
C ASN A 385 13.38 12.10 -14.79
N GLY A 386 12.54 13.07 -14.43
CA GLY A 386 12.11 14.16 -15.31
C GLY A 386 13.29 14.96 -15.87
N VAL A 387 14.21 15.40 -14.99
CA VAL A 387 15.43 16.13 -15.38
C VAL A 387 16.30 15.29 -16.32
N LEU A 388 16.55 14.02 -16.01
CA LEU A 388 17.36 13.12 -16.85
C LEU A 388 16.75 12.94 -18.26
N ARG A 389 15.42 12.82 -18.36
CA ARG A 389 14.71 12.71 -19.65
C ARG A 389 14.81 14.00 -20.46
N LEU A 390 14.71 15.16 -19.81
CA LEU A 390 14.90 16.46 -20.46
C LEU A 390 16.36 16.65 -20.95
N MET A 391 17.35 16.23 -20.18
CA MET A 391 18.76 16.23 -20.60
C MET A 391 19.01 15.34 -21.81
N LYS A 392 18.43 14.12 -21.83
CA LYS A 392 18.51 13.22 -22.99
C LYS A 392 17.89 13.85 -24.24
N ALA A 393 16.73 14.52 -24.11
CA ALA A 393 16.13 15.25 -25.22
C ALA A 393 17.00 16.41 -25.73
N GLY A 394 17.81 17.04 -24.87
CA GLY A 394 18.78 18.07 -25.25
C GLY A 394 19.99 17.52 -26.01
N ARG A 395 20.49 16.32 -25.65
CA ARG A 395 21.64 15.69 -26.31
C ARG A 395 21.36 15.24 -27.74
N VAL A 396 20.13 14.82 -28.04
CA VAL A 396 19.70 14.48 -29.43
C VAL A 396 19.86 15.66 -30.39
N LYS A 397 19.81 16.90 -29.89
CA LYS A 397 20.04 18.11 -30.72
C LYS A 397 21.52 18.40 -30.99
N ARG A 398 22.45 17.86 -30.19
CA ARG A 398 23.89 18.19 -30.24
C ARG A 398 24.78 17.14 -30.91
N ALA A 399 24.27 15.95 -31.19
CA ALA A 399 25.00 14.92 -31.92
C ALA A 399 25.08 15.20 -33.44
N LYS A 400 25.18 16.47 -33.82
CA LYS A 400 25.31 16.96 -35.19
C LYS A 400 26.75 17.34 -35.48
#